data_AF-A0A0R2BKJ1-F1
#
_entry.id   AF-A0A0R2BKJ1-F1
#
_cell.length_a   1.000
_cell.length_b   1.000
_cell.length_c   1.000
_cell.angle_alpha   90.00
_cell.angle_beta   90.00
_cell.angle_gamma   90.00
#
_symmetry.space_group_name_H-M   'P 1'
#
loop_
_entity.id
_entity.type
_entity.pdbx_description
1 polymer ?
#
loop_
_entity_poly.entity_id
_entity_poly.type
_entity_poly.pdbx_seq_one_letter_code
_entity_poly.pdbx_strand_id
1 'polypeptide(L)'
;MMGPKGNLPNVHVELTYINSYQVKNAISKEIKFEYYWLDDIKEPNPNLIVSLENFKRIFKKEGTNQRDYEKMAYLKNRYVTDKGRLTINNKKVAYVVYFASSADSNEKQSEQADLINSKDRTIVKVEPNYVKIQNGVTLSVKGMPTGIEISTDQLKGALGYARRMFMLIEDAGVNFDIGRKTISSGPTLKRYKEVASDEYRKYLDNVMPWVKDERARVPQNETKDVTFNKLRECPKMMYAENTDFIIKPRQEESVTGIFFEQLGKGKFPGVAVYEHGYANIYDLYFAFQDGDKVIEFKQRIASFLKNLSANNKNWNEIDYLVMFELKDKDKQDLQKKHIIIESVKPTINNLHATYTLYRGNDIRTIQLIELKNIISMKI
;
A
#
# COMPACT_ATOMS: atom_id res chain seq x y z
N MET A 1 13.16 -26.22 -12.71
CA MET A 1 12.02 -26.79 -11.98
C MET A 1 12.51 -28.09 -11.42
N MET A 2 12.72 -28.10 -10.10
CA MET A 2 13.40 -29.18 -9.40
C MET A 2 12.81 -30.54 -9.76
N GLY A 3 13.67 -31.55 -9.75
CA GLY A 3 13.25 -32.94 -9.78
C GLY A 3 12.28 -33.28 -8.63
N PRO A 4 11.77 -34.53 -8.62
CA PRO A 4 10.81 -34.99 -7.61
C PRO A 4 11.29 -34.62 -6.21
N LYS A 5 10.35 -34.36 -5.28
CA LYS A 5 10.59 -34.14 -3.84
C LYS A 5 11.72 -35.06 -3.37
N GLY A 6 12.95 -34.57 -3.41
CA GLY A 6 14.08 -35.30 -2.87
C GLY A 6 13.83 -35.37 -1.37
N ASN A 7 14.05 -36.53 -0.75
CA ASN A 7 14.05 -36.63 0.70
C ASN A 7 15.16 -35.73 1.24
N LEU A 8 14.85 -34.46 1.45
CA LEU A 8 15.71 -33.55 2.16
C LEU A 8 15.78 -34.07 3.61
N PRO A 9 16.97 -34.09 4.22
CA PRO A 9 17.12 -34.60 5.57
C PRO A 9 16.28 -33.75 6.52
N ASN A 10 15.58 -34.41 7.44
CA ASN A 10 14.88 -33.70 8.50
C ASN A 10 15.88 -32.88 9.33
N VAL A 11 15.47 -31.69 9.76
CA VAL A 11 16.25 -30.85 10.65
C VAL A 11 15.99 -31.31 12.08
N HIS A 12 17.05 -31.79 12.74
CA HIS A 12 17.02 -32.04 14.17
C HIS A 12 17.26 -30.73 14.92
N VAL A 13 16.30 -30.31 15.74
CA VAL A 13 16.41 -29.11 16.58
C VAL A 13 16.40 -29.55 18.04
N GLU A 14 17.49 -29.23 18.74
CA GLU A 14 17.60 -29.43 20.19
C GLU A 14 17.71 -28.07 20.87
N LEU A 15 16.74 -27.76 21.73
CA LEU A 15 16.78 -26.60 22.61
C LEU A 15 17.16 -27.05 24.02
N THR A 16 18.37 -26.70 24.44
CA THR A 16 18.81 -26.85 25.82
C THR A 16 18.57 -25.54 26.58
N TYR A 17 17.86 -25.60 27.72
CA TYR A 17 17.61 -24.43 28.55
C TYR A 17 17.66 -24.77 30.04
N ILE A 18 17.86 -23.74 30.87
CA ILE A 18 17.83 -23.86 32.32
C ILE A 18 16.54 -23.17 32.79
N ASN A 19 15.70 -23.89 33.52
CA ASN A 19 14.44 -23.31 34.03
C ASN A 19 14.69 -22.46 35.30
N SER A 20 13.64 -21.84 35.83
CA SER A 20 13.69 -21.02 37.05
C SER A 20 14.16 -21.77 38.30
N TYR A 21 14.21 -23.11 38.26
CA TYR A 21 14.68 -23.98 39.33
C TYR A 21 16.11 -24.49 39.10
N GLN A 22 16.85 -23.89 38.16
CA GLN A 22 18.21 -24.28 37.78
C GLN A 22 18.34 -25.71 37.23
N VAL A 23 17.22 -26.33 36.82
CA VAL A 23 17.24 -27.65 36.19
C VAL A 23 17.55 -27.48 34.72
N LYS A 24 18.57 -28.20 34.24
CA LYS A 24 18.89 -28.31 32.80
C LYS A 24 17.83 -29.18 32.13
N ASN A 25 17.12 -28.61 31.17
CA ASN A 25 16.13 -29.28 30.36
C ASN A 25 16.60 -29.29 28.90
N ALA A 26 16.18 -30.30 28.15
CA ALA A 26 16.38 -30.39 26.71
C ALA A 26 15.06 -30.75 26.04
N ILE A 27 14.68 -29.98 25.01
CA ILE A 27 13.56 -30.30 24.13
C ILE A 27 14.17 -30.63 22.78
N SER A 28 13.94 -31.85 22.31
CA SER A 28 14.36 -32.28 20.98
C SER A 28 13.13 -32.44 20.08
N LYS A 29 13.20 -31.89 18.88
CA LYS A 29 12.16 -32.01 17.87
C LYS A 29 12.79 -32.23 16.50
N GLU A 30 12.24 -33.19 15.78
CA GLU A 30 12.56 -33.40 14.37
C GLU A 30 11.58 -32.60 13.52
N ILE A 31 12.12 -31.73 12.67
CA ILE A 31 11.34 -30.88 11.77
C ILE A 31 11.59 -31.35 10.35
N LYS A 32 10.53 -31.69 9.64
CA LYS A 32 10.64 -32.09 8.23
C LYS A 32 11.13 -30.89 7.40
N PHE A 33 12.23 -31.06 6.67
CA PHE A 33 12.71 -30.01 5.77
C PHE A 33 11.94 -30.09 4.46
N GLU A 34 10.93 -29.23 4.31
CA GLU A 34 10.16 -29.11 3.06
C GLU A 34 10.20 -27.66 2.59
N TYR A 35 10.31 -27.47 1.27
CA TYR A 35 10.03 -26.17 0.68
C TYR A 35 8.53 -25.93 0.76
N TYR A 36 8.15 -24.79 1.34
CA TYR A 36 6.77 -24.35 1.40
C TYR A 36 6.50 -23.44 0.19
N TRP A 37 5.83 -23.97 -0.84
CA TRP A 37 5.39 -23.19 -1.98
C TRP A 37 3.97 -22.70 -1.77
N LEU A 38 3.62 -21.61 -2.45
CA LEU A 38 2.23 -21.17 -2.51
C LEU A 38 1.31 -22.28 -3.07
N ASP A 39 1.85 -23.12 -3.96
CA ASP A 39 1.19 -24.30 -4.51
C ASP A 39 0.86 -25.38 -3.48
N ASP A 40 1.49 -25.36 -2.30
CA ASP A 40 1.23 -26.29 -1.21
C ASP A 40 0.06 -25.81 -0.31
N ILE A 41 -0.37 -24.55 -0.42
CA ILE A 41 -1.51 -23.94 0.32
C ILE A 41 -2.87 -24.27 -0.32
N LYS A 42 -2.94 -25.34 -1.13
CA LYS A 42 -4.18 -25.71 -1.86
C LYS A 42 -5.29 -26.24 -0.96
N GLU A 43 -4.99 -26.61 0.26
CA GLU A 43 -5.97 -26.97 1.28
C GLU A 43 -6.25 -25.73 2.14
N PRO A 44 -7.51 -25.27 2.28
CA PRO A 44 -8.77 -25.90 1.86
C PRO A 44 -9.28 -25.45 0.47
N ASN A 45 -8.57 -24.58 -0.25
CA ASN A 45 -9.04 -24.01 -1.52
C ASN A 45 -8.22 -24.49 -2.74
N PRO A 46 -8.59 -25.60 -3.41
CA PRO A 46 -7.83 -26.15 -4.52
C PRO A 46 -7.78 -25.22 -5.75
N ASN A 47 -8.66 -24.22 -5.78
CA ASN A 47 -8.71 -23.18 -6.81
C ASN A 47 -7.98 -21.90 -6.39
N LEU A 48 -7.18 -21.92 -5.31
CA LEU A 48 -6.45 -20.75 -4.84
C LEU A 48 -5.49 -20.20 -5.90
N ILE A 49 -4.92 -21.07 -6.74
CA ILE A 49 -3.96 -20.70 -7.79
C ILE A 49 -4.53 -21.03 -9.16
N VAL A 50 -4.48 -20.07 -10.06
CA VAL A 50 -4.89 -20.21 -11.46
C VAL A 50 -3.73 -19.83 -12.36
N SER A 51 -3.38 -20.65 -13.36
CA SER A 51 -2.41 -20.22 -14.36
C SER A 51 -2.95 -19.10 -15.26
N LEU A 52 -2.10 -18.15 -15.62
CA LEU A 52 -2.45 -17.06 -16.54
C LEU A 52 -2.97 -17.60 -17.88
N GLU A 53 -2.37 -18.68 -18.37
CA GLU A 53 -2.82 -19.38 -19.58
C GLU A 53 -4.24 -19.95 -19.43
N ASN A 54 -4.55 -20.58 -18.28
CA ASN A 54 -5.89 -21.10 -18.04
C ASN A 54 -6.93 -19.98 -17.93
N PHE A 55 -6.59 -18.89 -17.24
CA PHE A 55 -7.43 -17.70 -17.18
C PHE A 55 -7.72 -17.15 -18.57
N LYS A 56 -6.67 -16.98 -19.41
CA LYS A 56 -6.82 -16.58 -20.82
C LYS A 56 -7.67 -17.58 -21.59
N ARG A 57 -7.47 -18.88 -21.44
CA ARG A 57 -8.24 -19.91 -22.16
C ARG A 57 -9.74 -19.85 -21.82
N ILE A 58 -10.07 -19.62 -20.56
CA ILE A 58 -11.46 -19.51 -20.10
C ILE A 58 -12.11 -18.23 -20.64
N PHE A 59 -11.42 -17.09 -20.61
CA PHE A 59 -12.02 -15.77 -20.83
C PHE A 59 -11.60 -15.04 -22.12
N LYS A 60 -10.72 -15.62 -22.93
CA LYS A 60 -10.25 -15.09 -24.23
C LYS A 60 -10.77 -15.90 -25.42
N LYS A 61 -11.64 -16.90 -25.19
CA LYS A 61 -12.34 -17.57 -26.29
C LYS A 61 -13.23 -16.54 -26.99
N GLU A 62 -12.81 -16.11 -28.16
CA GLU A 62 -13.55 -15.18 -29.03
C GLU A 62 -15.00 -15.68 -29.17
N GLY A 63 -15.96 -14.88 -28.72
CA GLY A 63 -17.38 -15.18 -28.83
C GLY A 63 -18.12 -15.53 -27.54
N THR A 64 -17.48 -15.62 -26.37
CA THR A 64 -18.23 -15.68 -25.11
C THR A 64 -18.57 -14.27 -24.62
N ASN A 65 -19.85 -13.90 -24.67
CA ASN A 65 -20.43 -12.71 -24.03
C ASN A 65 -20.39 -12.82 -22.48
N GLN A 66 -19.26 -13.24 -21.91
CA GLN A 66 -19.10 -13.32 -20.47
C GLN A 66 -18.85 -11.93 -19.91
N ARG A 67 -19.73 -11.54 -18.98
CA ARG A 67 -19.74 -10.22 -18.36
C ARG A 67 -18.49 -10.05 -17.50
N ASP A 68 -17.95 -8.84 -17.44
CA ASP A 68 -16.76 -8.51 -16.65
C ASP A 68 -16.84 -8.98 -15.19
N TYR A 69 -18.04 -9.03 -14.63
CA TYR A 69 -18.34 -9.60 -13.32
C TYR A 69 -17.84 -11.04 -13.13
N GLU A 70 -17.95 -11.90 -14.15
CA GLU A 70 -17.54 -13.31 -14.06
C GLU A 70 -16.02 -13.44 -13.98
N LYS A 71 -15.28 -12.60 -14.70
CA LYS A 71 -13.81 -12.53 -14.64
C LYS A 71 -13.35 -12.07 -13.26
N MET A 72 -13.98 -11.03 -12.71
CA MET A 72 -13.68 -10.51 -11.37
C MET A 72 -14.00 -11.56 -10.29
N ALA A 73 -15.17 -12.19 -10.36
CA ALA A 73 -15.58 -13.22 -9.41
C ALA A 73 -14.64 -14.43 -9.49
N TYR A 74 -14.21 -14.80 -10.70
CA TYR A 74 -13.27 -15.89 -10.91
C TYR A 74 -11.89 -15.60 -10.31
N LEU A 75 -11.41 -14.35 -10.34
CA LEU A 75 -10.09 -13.98 -9.79
C LEU A 75 -10.13 -13.62 -8.29
N LYS A 76 -11.32 -13.48 -7.70
CA LYS A 76 -11.49 -13.08 -6.30
C LYS A 76 -10.81 -14.07 -5.36
N ASN A 77 -9.93 -13.55 -4.50
CA ASN A 77 -9.15 -14.32 -3.52
C ASN A 77 -8.29 -15.44 -4.15
N ARG A 78 -7.92 -15.31 -5.44
CA ARG A 78 -7.02 -16.24 -6.12
C ARG A 78 -5.71 -15.56 -6.45
N TYR A 79 -4.67 -16.37 -6.59
CA TYR A 79 -3.41 -16.00 -7.18
C TYR A 79 -3.40 -16.39 -8.66
N VAL A 80 -2.87 -15.50 -9.49
CA VAL A 80 -2.56 -15.84 -10.88
C VAL A 80 -1.09 -16.20 -10.98
N THR A 81 -0.78 -17.37 -11.53
CA THR A 81 0.61 -17.82 -11.72
C THR A 81 1.02 -17.85 -13.19
N ASP A 82 2.27 -17.49 -13.48
CA ASP A 82 2.92 -17.78 -14.75
C ASP A 82 4.29 -18.41 -14.49
N LYS A 83 4.78 -19.23 -15.42
CA LYS A 83 6.05 -19.93 -15.28
C LYS A 83 6.71 -20.10 -16.64
N GLY A 84 8.02 -19.95 -16.70
CA GLY A 84 8.74 -20.01 -17.96
C GLY A 84 10.20 -20.41 -17.83
N ARG A 85 10.82 -20.56 -19.00
CA ARG A 85 12.25 -20.84 -19.16
C ARG A 85 12.79 -19.95 -20.28
N LEU A 86 13.96 -19.39 -20.05
CA LEU A 86 14.62 -18.47 -20.97
C LEU A 86 16.13 -18.67 -20.93
N THR A 87 16.81 -18.16 -21.94
CA THR A 87 18.27 -18.25 -22.03
C THR A 87 18.85 -16.86 -21.82
N ILE A 88 19.62 -16.67 -20.74
CA ILE A 88 20.38 -15.44 -20.46
C ILE A 88 21.86 -15.79 -20.57
N ASN A 89 22.58 -15.14 -21.47
CA ASN A 89 24.03 -15.34 -21.65
C ASN A 89 24.40 -16.84 -21.79
N ASN A 90 23.69 -17.58 -22.66
CA ASN A 90 23.81 -19.03 -22.86
C ASN A 90 23.50 -19.92 -21.65
N LYS A 91 22.97 -19.37 -20.55
CA LYS A 91 22.52 -20.11 -19.38
C LYS A 91 21.01 -20.27 -19.38
N LYS A 92 20.53 -21.45 -18.97
CA LYS A 92 19.09 -21.72 -18.81
C LYS A 92 18.63 -21.16 -17.48
N VAL A 93 17.74 -20.18 -17.54
CA VAL A 93 17.09 -19.58 -16.38
C VAL A 93 15.63 -19.98 -16.39
N ALA A 94 15.10 -20.37 -15.24
CA ALA A 94 13.68 -20.65 -15.08
C ALA A 94 13.06 -19.63 -14.12
N TYR A 95 11.76 -19.41 -14.22
CA TYR A 95 11.06 -18.57 -13.25
C TYR A 95 9.67 -19.11 -12.97
N VAL A 96 9.15 -18.72 -11.80
CA VAL A 96 7.75 -18.82 -11.43
C VAL A 96 7.34 -17.49 -10.80
N VAL A 97 6.18 -17.00 -11.17
CA VAL A 97 5.60 -15.77 -10.64
C VAL A 97 4.18 -16.04 -10.15
N TYR A 98 3.80 -15.38 -9.06
CA TYR A 98 2.48 -15.38 -8.46
C TYR A 98 2.03 -13.94 -8.30
N PHE A 99 0.79 -13.68 -8.69
CA PHE A 99 0.15 -12.38 -8.55
C PHE A 99 -1.07 -12.51 -7.66
N ALA A 100 -1.02 -11.86 -6.51
CA ALA A 100 -2.13 -11.74 -5.58
C ALA A 100 -3.26 -10.88 -6.15
N SER A 101 -4.49 -11.19 -5.73
CA SER A 101 -5.66 -10.41 -6.12
C SER A 101 -5.84 -9.13 -5.29
N SER A 102 -5.30 -9.06 -4.08
CA SER A 102 -5.26 -7.84 -3.29
C SER A 102 -3.92 -7.68 -2.59
N ALA A 103 -3.62 -6.47 -2.14
CA ALA A 103 -2.39 -6.22 -1.37
C ALA A 103 -2.37 -7.03 -0.05
N ASP A 104 -3.54 -7.21 0.55
CA ASP A 104 -3.70 -7.93 1.83
C ASP A 104 -3.84 -9.45 1.66
N SER A 105 -3.87 -9.96 0.41
CA SER A 105 -4.06 -11.39 0.16
C SER A 105 -2.96 -12.23 0.80
N ASN A 106 -1.70 -11.78 0.74
CA ASN A 106 -0.59 -12.51 1.30
C ASN A 106 -0.67 -12.61 2.82
N GLU A 107 -1.08 -11.53 3.50
CA GLU A 107 -1.24 -11.51 4.96
C GLU A 107 -2.36 -12.47 5.37
N LYS A 108 -3.54 -12.35 4.76
CA LYS A 108 -4.68 -13.25 5.01
C LYS A 108 -4.33 -14.72 4.76
N GLN A 109 -3.54 -14.99 3.72
CA GLN A 109 -3.12 -16.36 3.40
C GLN A 109 -2.05 -16.86 4.35
N SER A 110 -1.17 -15.98 4.84
CA SER A 110 -0.22 -16.33 5.90
C SER A 110 -0.95 -16.66 7.20
N GLU A 111 -2.02 -15.93 7.55
CA GLU A 111 -2.87 -16.25 8.70
C GLU A 111 -3.61 -17.58 8.52
N GLN A 112 -4.19 -17.82 7.34
CA GLN A 112 -4.92 -19.06 7.03
C GLN A 112 -4.03 -20.30 7.03
N ALA A 113 -2.76 -20.12 6.68
CA ALA A 113 -1.76 -21.17 6.67
C ALA A 113 -1.08 -21.38 8.03
N ASP A 114 -1.56 -20.72 9.10
CA ASP A 114 -0.94 -20.71 10.44
C ASP A 114 0.55 -20.30 10.42
N LEU A 115 0.96 -19.52 9.42
CA LEU A 115 2.32 -18.98 9.32
C LEU A 115 2.50 -17.78 10.25
N ILE A 116 1.44 -17.02 10.50
CA ILE A 116 1.45 -15.88 11.42
C ILE A 116 0.25 -15.98 12.39
N ASN A 117 0.48 -15.71 13.67
CA ASN A 117 -0.58 -15.78 14.67
C ASN A 117 -1.27 -14.43 14.86
N SER A 118 -2.43 -14.24 14.23
CA SER A 118 -3.21 -13.00 14.30
C SER A 118 -3.74 -12.62 15.68
N LYS A 119 -3.75 -13.57 16.64
CA LYS A 119 -4.20 -13.34 18.03
C LYS A 119 -3.13 -12.74 18.93
N ASP A 120 -1.86 -12.83 18.55
CA ASP A 120 -0.73 -12.33 19.34
C ASP A 120 -0.05 -11.14 18.64
N ARG A 121 -0.69 -9.97 18.73
CA ARG A 121 -0.22 -8.71 18.12
C ARG A 121 1.14 -8.23 18.66
N THR A 122 1.62 -8.82 19.75
CA THR A 122 2.95 -8.53 20.31
C THR A 122 4.06 -9.29 19.57
N ILE A 123 3.76 -10.47 19.03
CA ILE A 123 4.70 -11.29 18.25
C ILE A 123 4.78 -10.83 16.78
N VAL A 124 3.69 -10.29 16.20
CA VAL A 124 3.65 -9.77 14.80
C VAL A 124 4.68 -8.66 14.52
N LYS A 125 5.17 -7.94 15.54
CA LYS A 125 6.24 -6.93 15.39
C LYS A 125 7.66 -7.51 15.37
N VAL A 126 7.82 -8.75 15.82
CA VAL A 126 9.13 -9.41 16.03
C VAL A 126 9.28 -10.63 15.12
N GLU A 127 8.19 -11.14 14.55
CA GLU A 127 8.24 -12.25 13.61
C GLU A 127 9.09 -11.89 12.39
N PRO A 128 10.20 -12.61 12.18
CA PRO A 128 11.12 -12.28 11.12
C PRO A 128 10.43 -12.51 9.77
N ASN A 129 10.76 -11.64 8.81
CA ASN A 129 10.10 -11.57 7.50
C ASN A 129 10.02 -12.93 6.76
N TYR A 130 10.82 -13.94 7.12
CA TYR A 130 10.85 -15.26 6.47
C TYR A 130 9.65 -16.17 6.78
N VAL A 131 8.82 -15.85 7.77
CA VAL A 131 7.68 -16.72 8.13
C VAL A 131 6.44 -16.42 7.28
N LYS A 132 6.26 -15.17 6.85
CA LYS A 132 5.10 -14.74 6.05
C LYS A 132 5.32 -14.90 4.54
N ILE A 133 4.23 -15.03 3.80
CA ILE A 133 4.25 -14.96 2.33
C ILE A 133 4.72 -13.56 1.91
N GLN A 134 5.88 -13.51 1.25
CA GLN A 134 6.52 -12.27 0.85
C GLN A 134 6.12 -11.83 -0.55
N ASN A 135 6.36 -10.55 -0.83
CA ASN A 135 6.32 -9.97 -2.17
C ASN A 135 7.73 -9.67 -2.66
N GLY A 136 7.88 -9.47 -3.96
CA GLY A 136 9.13 -9.07 -4.59
C GLY A 136 9.66 -10.15 -5.52
N VAL A 137 10.87 -9.90 -6.03
CA VAL A 137 11.56 -10.80 -6.95
C VAL A 137 12.77 -11.34 -6.22
N THR A 138 12.93 -12.66 -6.15
CA THR A 138 14.00 -13.33 -5.42
C THR A 138 14.76 -14.30 -6.32
N LEU A 139 16.04 -14.49 -6.03
CA LEU A 139 16.88 -15.45 -6.74
C LEU A 139 16.99 -16.79 -5.98
N SER A 140 16.95 -17.88 -6.73
CA SER A 140 17.33 -19.22 -6.32
C SER A 140 18.46 -19.75 -7.22
N VAL A 141 19.34 -20.56 -6.64
CA VAL A 141 20.49 -21.16 -7.33
C VAL A 141 20.58 -22.62 -6.98
N LYS A 142 20.58 -23.48 -8.00
CA LYS A 142 20.64 -24.95 -7.84
C LYS A 142 19.53 -25.45 -6.92
N GLY A 143 18.38 -24.80 -6.98
CA GLY A 143 17.23 -25.08 -6.15
C GLY A 143 17.33 -24.61 -4.70
N MET A 144 18.24 -23.70 -4.37
CA MET A 144 18.29 -23.09 -3.05
C MET A 144 17.86 -21.63 -3.13
N PRO A 145 16.77 -21.21 -2.46
CA PRO A 145 16.43 -19.80 -2.28
C PRO A 145 17.59 -19.09 -1.60
N THR A 146 18.05 -18.00 -2.20
CA THR A 146 19.28 -17.33 -1.75
C THR A 146 18.98 -16.19 -0.76
N GLY A 147 17.73 -15.74 -0.71
CA GLY A 147 17.30 -14.53 -0.01
C GLY A 147 17.76 -13.24 -0.70
N ILE A 148 18.38 -13.33 -1.88
CA ILE A 148 18.79 -12.16 -2.65
C ILE A 148 17.58 -11.62 -3.38
N GLU A 149 17.16 -10.43 -2.96
CA GLU A 149 16.10 -9.67 -3.59
C GLU A 149 16.63 -8.91 -4.81
N ILE A 150 15.88 -9.00 -5.90
CA ILE A 150 16.08 -8.21 -7.10
C ILE A 150 15.15 -7.02 -7.01
N SER A 151 15.74 -5.83 -7.01
CA SER A 151 14.98 -4.58 -6.93
C SER A 151 13.91 -4.49 -8.02
N THR A 152 12.77 -3.93 -7.65
CA THR A 152 11.58 -3.74 -8.49
C THR A 152 11.36 -2.28 -8.87
N ASP A 153 12.34 -1.42 -8.61
CA ASP A 153 12.37 0.01 -8.95
C ASP A 153 12.09 0.31 -10.43
N GLN A 154 12.46 -0.60 -11.33
CA GLN A 154 12.20 -0.45 -12.76
C GLN A 154 10.75 -0.72 -13.19
N LEU A 155 9.91 -1.29 -12.30
CA LEU A 155 8.53 -1.63 -12.65
C LEU A 155 7.69 -0.36 -12.77
N LYS A 156 7.58 0.16 -13.99
CA LYS A 156 6.76 1.34 -14.31
C LYS A 156 5.26 0.98 -14.29
N GLY A 157 4.44 1.87 -13.75
CA GLY A 157 2.99 1.71 -13.62
C GLY A 157 2.51 2.04 -12.22
N ALA A 158 1.33 1.56 -11.82
CA ALA A 158 0.82 1.74 -10.47
C ALA A 158 1.65 0.92 -9.48
N LEU A 159 2.67 1.56 -8.88
CA LEU A 159 3.63 1.03 -7.91
C LEU A 159 2.98 0.24 -6.75
N GLY A 160 1.74 0.55 -6.41
CA GLY A 160 0.94 -0.21 -5.44
C GLY A 160 0.72 -1.69 -5.82
N TYR A 161 0.70 -2.03 -7.11
CA TYR A 161 0.48 -3.41 -7.57
C TYR A 161 1.75 -4.26 -7.60
N ALA A 162 2.94 -3.65 -7.57
CA ALA A 162 4.18 -4.42 -7.41
C ALA A 162 4.18 -5.21 -6.09
N ARG A 163 3.48 -4.70 -5.07
CA ARG A 163 3.23 -5.39 -3.79
C ARG A 163 2.27 -6.59 -3.90
N ARG A 164 1.77 -6.91 -5.09
CA ARG A 164 0.96 -8.10 -5.33
C ARG A 164 1.76 -9.19 -6.04
N MET A 165 3.02 -8.93 -6.41
CA MET A 165 3.84 -9.87 -7.17
C MET A 165 4.86 -10.54 -6.25
N PHE A 166 4.90 -11.86 -6.28
CA PHE A 166 6.02 -12.66 -5.83
C PHE A 166 6.61 -13.42 -7.02
N MET A 167 7.92 -13.34 -7.20
CA MET A 167 8.62 -14.03 -8.28
C MET A 167 9.88 -14.70 -7.76
N LEU A 168 10.10 -15.93 -8.20
CA LEU A 168 11.35 -16.65 -7.99
C LEU A 168 12.02 -16.91 -9.33
N ILE A 169 13.26 -16.48 -9.46
CA ILE A 169 14.12 -16.73 -10.62
C ILE A 169 15.16 -17.77 -10.22
N GLU A 170 15.29 -18.85 -10.99
CA GLU A 170 16.26 -19.92 -10.79
C GLU A 170 17.35 -19.84 -11.86
N ASP A 171 18.59 -19.56 -11.44
CA ASP A 171 19.78 -19.65 -12.30
C ASP A 171 20.86 -20.50 -11.62
N ALA A 172 21.01 -21.75 -12.09
CA ALA A 172 22.02 -22.69 -11.58
C ALA A 172 23.47 -22.28 -11.90
N GLY A 173 23.66 -21.34 -12.84
CA GLY A 173 24.96 -20.85 -13.26
C GLY A 173 25.44 -19.60 -12.53
N VAL A 174 24.69 -19.08 -11.54
CA VAL A 174 25.17 -18.06 -10.62
C VAL A 174 26.07 -18.71 -9.58
N ASN A 175 27.28 -18.16 -9.41
CA ASN A 175 28.16 -18.52 -8.32
C ASN A 175 28.20 -17.35 -7.34
N PHE A 176 27.94 -17.62 -6.06
CA PHE A 176 28.11 -16.64 -5.01
C PHE A 176 29.55 -16.65 -4.53
N ASP A 177 30.10 -15.45 -4.33
CA ASP A 177 31.37 -15.30 -3.65
C ASP A 177 31.21 -15.69 -2.18
N ILE A 178 32.22 -16.38 -1.64
CA ILE A 178 32.19 -16.90 -0.26
C ILE A 178 32.16 -15.68 0.68
N GLY A 179 30.98 -15.41 1.27
CA GLY A 179 30.77 -14.29 2.19
C GLY A 179 29.97 -13.11 1.62
N ARG A 180 29.59 -13.11 0.33
CA ARG A 180 28.70 -12.08 -0.24
C ARG A 180 27.50 -12.72 -0.93
N LYS A 181 26.34 -12.63 -0.25
CA LYS A 181 25.02 -12.90 -0.84
C LYS A 181 24.55 -11.71 -1.67
N THR A 182 25.33 -11.31 -2.67
CA THR A 182 24.94 -10.25 -3.60
C THR A 182 25.20 -10.68 -5.03
N ILE A 183 24.31 -10.25 -5.93
CA ILE A 183 24.57 -10.32 -7.36
C ILE A 183 25.20 -8.98 -7.72
N SER A 184 26.44 -9.00 -8.20
CA SER A 184 27.14 -7.80 -8.64
C SER A 184 26.29 -7.06 -9.68
N SER A 185 26.21 -5.73 -9.57
CA SER A 185 25.56 -4.88 -10.58
C SER A 185 26.15 -5.18 -11.96
N GLY A 186 25.34 -5.67 -12.89
CA GLY A 186 25.85 -6.11 -14.19
C GLY A 186 24.76 -6.59 -15.16
N PRO A 187 25.15 -7.09 -16.35
CA PRO A 187 24.21 -7.48 -17.42
C PRO A 187 23.21 -8.54 -16.98
N THR A 188 23.61 -9.51 -16.17
CA THR A 188 22.74 -10.58 -15.67
C THR A 188 21.62 -10.03 -14.78
N LEU A 189 21.95 -9.14 -13.84
CA LEU A 189 20.96 -8.49 -12.98
C LEU A 189 19.96 -7.66 -13.81
N LYS A 190 20.46 -6.94 -14.84
CA LYS A 190 19.60 -6.22 -15.78
C LYS A 190 18.62 -7.16 -16.48
N ARG A 191 19.09 -8.33 -16.96
CA ARG A 191 18.21 -9.32 -17.58
C ARG A 191 17.16 -9.86 -16.61
N TYR A 192 17.49 -10.11 -15.35
CA TYR A 192 16.49 -10.51 -14.36
C TYR A 192 15.42 -9.43 -14.13
N LYS A 193 15.83 -8.16 -14.07
CA LYS A 193 14.91 -7.02 -13.99
C LYS A 193 13.99 -6.94 -15.22
N GLU A 194 14.50 -7.23 -16.41
CA GLU A 194 13.71 -7.30 -17.66
C GLU A 194 12.68 -8.43 -17.59
N VAL A 195 13.07 -9.64 -17.19
CA VAL A 195 12.16 -10.77 -17.03
C VAL A 195 11.03 -10.44 -16.05
N ALA A 196 11.34 -9.85 -14.90
CA ALA A 196 10.33 -9.41 -13.94
C ALA A 196 9.41 -8.33 -14.52
N SER A 197 9.95 -7.41 -15.33
CA SER A 197 9.17 -6.34 -15.97
C SER A 197 8.20 -6.88 -17.02
N ASP A 198 8.63 -7.87 -17.80
CA ASP A 198 7.82 -8.49 -18.84
C ASP A 198 6.66 -9.27 -18.22
N GLU A 199 6.93 -10.05 -17.15
CA GLU A 199 5.88 -10.76 -16.41
C GLU A 199 4.91 -9.81 -15.73
N TYR A 200 5.41 -8.73 -15.12
CA TYR A 200 4.57 -7.71 -14.53
C TYR A 200 3.67 -7.03 -15.57
N ARG A 201 4.20 -6.73 -16.76
CA ARG A 201 3.39 -6.15 -17.86
C ARG A 201 2.31 -7.13 -18.33
N LYS A 202 2.60 -8.43 -18.46
CA LYS A 202 1.58 -9.45 -18.75
C LYS A 202 0.46 -9.44 -17.72
N TYR A 203 0.78 -9.30 -16.43
CA TYR A 203 -0.23 -9.19 -15.39
C TYR A 203 -1.07 -7.92 -15.54
N LEU A 204 -0.44 -6.77 -15.76
CA LEU A 204 -1.15 -5.51 -15.97
C LEU A 204 -2.12 -5.58 -17.15
N ASP A 205 -1.73 -6.20 -18.25
CA ASP A 205 -2.56 -6.26 -19.45
C ASP A 205 -3.71 -7.26 -19.34
N ASN A 206 -3.49 -8.38 -18.66
CA ASN A 206 -4.41 -9.51 -18.72
C ASN A 206 -5.24 -9.70 -17.44
N VAL A 207 -4.74 -9.28 -16.29
CA VAL A 207 -5.32 -9.61 -14.98
C VAL A 207 -5.79 -8.35 -14.26
N MET A 208 -4.95 -7.32 -14.19
CA MET A 208 -5.22 -6.09 -13.42
C MET A 208 -6.57 -5.40 -13.72
N PRO A 209 -7.10 -5.36 -14.96
CA PRO A 209 -8.42 -4.78 -15.23
C PRO A 209 -9.55 -5.42 -14.41
N TRP A 210 -9.38 -6.68 -14.02
CA TRP A 210 -10.38 -7.52 -13.34
C TRP A 210 -10.13 -7.67 -11.84
N VAL A 211 -9.03 -7.09 -11.34
CA VAL A 211 -8.57 -7.26 -9.95
C VAL A 211 -8.41 -5.91 -9.24
N LYS A 212 -8.97 -4.84 -9.84
CA LYS A 212 -9.12 -3.56 -9.15
C LYS A 212 -10.00 -3.79 -7.93
N ASP A 213 -9.49 -3.34 -6.77
CA ASP A 213 -10.20 -3.39 -5.50
C ASP A 213 -11.63 -2.91 -5.67
N GLU A 214 -12.51 -3.57 -4.93
CA GLU A 214 -13.93 -3.33 -4.82
C GLU A 214 -14.21 -1.83 -4.94
N ARG A 215 -14.62 -1.35 -6.13
CA ARG A 215 -15.56 -0.22 -6.14
C ARG A 215 -16.66 -0.71 -5.22
N ALA A 216 -16.82 -0.04 -4.07
CA ALA A 216 -17.83 -0.38 -3.08
C ALA A 216 -19.07 -0.81 -3.86
N ARG A 217 -19.42 -2.10 -3.77
CA ARG A 217 -20.55 -2.62 -4.54
C ARG A 217 -21.70 -1.69 -4.20
N VAL A 218 -22.20 -0.95 -5.18
CA VAL A 218 -23.52 -0.32 -5.03
C VAL A 218 -24.43 -1.53 -4.80
N PRO A 219 -25.01 -1.70 -3.60
CA PRO A 219 -25.94 -2.79 -3.34
C PRO A 219 -26.95 -2.81 -4.48
N GLN A 220 -27.37 -3.98 -4.96
CA GLN A 220 -28.34 -4.08 -6.07
C GLN A 220 -29.64 -3.28 -5.82
N ASN A 221 -29.90 -2.90 -4.56
CA ASN A 221 -31.07 -2.14 -4.12
C ASN A 221 -30.78 -0.64 -3.91
N GLU A 222 -29.53 -0.19 -4.05
CA GLU A 222 -29.16 1.21 -3.86
C GLU A 222 -29.24 1.92 -5.22
N THR A 223 -30.43 2.45 -5.51
CA THR A 223 -30.63 3.30 -6.68
C THR A 223 -30.07 4.70 -6.41
N LYS A 224 -29.81 5.45 -7.49
CA LYS A 224 -29.47 6.87 -7.43
C LYS A 224 -30.41 7.62 -6.49
N ASP A 225 -31.72 7.36 -6.57
CA ASP A 225 -32.74 8.03 -5.76
C ASP A 225 -32.63 7.70 -4.27
N VAL A 226 -32.34 6.44 -3.92
CA VAL A 226 -32.07 6.04 -2.53
C VAL A 226 -30.86 6.78 -1.99
N THR A 227 -29.79 6.89 -2.78
CA THR A 227 -28.59 7.67 -2.38
C THR A 227 -28.91 9.15 -2.20
N PHE A 228 -29.65 9.78 -3.13
CA PHE A 228 -30.05 11.18 -2.99
C PHE A 228 -30.96 11.42 -1.79
N ASN A 229 -31.86 10.49 -1.47
CA ASN A 229 -32.70 10.59 -0.27
C ASN A 229 -31.86 10.54 1.00
N LYS A 230 -30.90 9.61 1.11
CA LYS A 230 -29.94 9.59 2.22
C LYS A 230 -29.14 10.89 2.33
N LEU A 231 -28.73 11.47 1.20
CA LEU A 231 -27.99 12.75 1.19
C LEU A 231 -28.88 13.92 1.61
N ARG A 232 -30.16 13.95 1.22
CA ARG A 232 -31.12 14.98 1.66
C ARG A 232 -31.40 14.93 3.16
N GLU A 233 -31.34 13.75 3.76
CA GLU A 233 -31.46 13.53 5.20
C GLU A 233 -30.21 13.95 5.98
N CYS A 234 -29.06 14.12 5.30
CA CYS A 234 -27.84 14.56 5.97
C CYS A 234 -28.00 16.00 6.48
N PRO A 235 -27.47 16.31 7.68
CA PRO A 235 -27.47 17.67 8.20
C PRO A 235 -26.82 18.65 7.21
N LYS A 236 -27.57 19.69 6.85
CA LYS A 236 -27.08 20.78 6.00
C LYS A 236 -26.00 21.58 6.72
N MET A 237 -25.10 22.18 5.95
CA MET A 237 -24.07 23.06 6.47
C MET A 237 -24.69 24.36 6.98
N MET A 238 -24.28 24.84 8.16
CA MET A 238 -24.80 26.07 8.78
C MET A 238 -24.49 27.36 7.99
N TYR A 239 -23.59 27.32 7.01
CA TYR A 239 -23.10 28.49 6.26
C TYR A 239 -23.22 28.32 4.74
N ALA A 240 -24.28 27.62 4.30
CA ALA A 240 -24.52 27.32 2.88
C ALA A 240 -24.69 28.56 1.98
N GLU A 241 -24.85 29.76 2.55
CA GLU A 241 -24.93 31.00 1.76
C GLU A 241 -23.58 31.40 1.16
N ASN A 242 -22.47 30.98 1.79
CA ASN A 242 -21.12 31.33 1.36
C ASN A 242 -20.39 30.17 0.67
N THR A 243 -21.06 29.02 0.48
CA THR A 243 -20.50 27.87 -0.23
C THR A 243 -21.57 27.11 -1.02
N ASP A 244 -21.24 26.63 -2.21
CA ASP A 244 -22.12 25.77 -3.01
C ASP A 244 -22.29 24.36 -2.40
N PHE A 245 -21.50 24.03 -1.37
CA PHE A 245 -21.56 22.75 -0.66
C PHE A 245 -22.69 22.74 0.38
N ILE A 246 -23.77 22.04 0.08
CA ILE A 246 -24.96 21.93 0.95
C ILE A 246 -24.69 21.09 2.20
N ILE A 247 -23.87 20.04 2.08
CA ILE A 247 -23.60 19.06 3.15
C ILE A 247 -22.16 19.22 3.61
N LYS A 248 -21.94 19.01 4.92
CA LYS A 248 -20.60 18.95 5.51
C LYS A 248 -19.69 17.96 4.77
N PRO A 249 -18.46 18.35 4.40
CA PRO A 249 -17.55 17.45 3.69
C PRO A 249 -17.27 16.21 4.54
N ARG A 250 -17.34 15.04 3.90
CA ARG A 250 -17.01 13.73 4.49
C ARG A 250 -15.70 13.16 3.95
N GLN A 251 -15.20 13.72 2.85
CA GLN A 251 -14.03 13.28 2.14
C GLN A 251 -13.07 14.46 1.94
N GLU A 252 -11.79 14.14 1.73
CA GLU A 252 -10.70 15.10 1.55
C GLU A 252 -10.92 15.96 0.31
N GLU A 253 -11.38 15.34 -0.77
CA GLU A 253 -11.68 16.00 -2.05
C GLU A 253 -12.75 17.08 -1.91
N SER A 254 -13.71 16.89 -1.01
CA SER A 254 -14.70 17.91 -0.70
C SER A 254 -14.10 19.08 0.07
N VAL A 255 -13.12 18.84 0.96
CA VAL A 255 -12.37 19.91 1.65
C VAL A 255 -11.57 20.71 0.64
N THR A 256 -10.86 20.04 -0.26
CA THR A 256 -10.13 20.66 -1.37
C THR A 256 -11.05 21.49 -2.28
N GLY A 257 -12.21 20.94 -2.67
CA GLY A 257 -13.19 21.64 -3.49
C GLY A 257 -13.71 22.92 -2.85
N ILE A 258 -14.03 22.87 -1.55
CA ILE A 258 -14.43 24.06 -0.78
C ILE A 258 -13.28 25.08 -0.73
N PHE A 259 -12.04 24.65 -0.50
CA PHE A 259 -10.90 25.57 -0.48
C PHE A 259 -10.76 26.33 -1.80
N PHE A 260 -10.80 25.64 -2.95
CA PHE A 260 -10.72 26.28 -4.26
C PHE A 260 -11.92 27.19 -4.56
N GLU A 261 -13.11 26.82 -4.08
CA GLU A 261 -14.28 27.69 -4.17
C GLU A 261 -14.07 29.01 -3.41
N GLN A 262 -13.55 28.93 -2.18
CA GLN A 262 -13.27 30.12 -1.37
C GLN A 262 -12.08 30.93 -1.93
N LEU A 263 -11.09 30.27 -2.53
CA LEU A 263 -10.02 30.93 -3.28
C LEU A 263 -10.58 31.72 -4.46
N GLY A 264 -11.47 31.12 -5.26
CA GLY A 264 -12.15 31.78 -6.37
C GLY A 264 -13.04 32.96 -5.93
N LYS A 265 -13.57 32.91 -4.70
CA LYS A 265 -14.30 34.01 -4.05
C LYS A 265 -13.39 35.11 -3.47
N GLY A 266 -12.08 34.98 -3.61
CA GLY A 266 -11.12 35.99 -3.15
C GLY A 266 -10.85 35.98 -1.64
N LYS A 267 -11.20 34.89 -0.92
CA LYS A 267 -10.95 34.77 0.53
C LYS A 267 -9.49 34.56 0.91
N PHE A 268 -8.63 34.27 -0.06
CA PHE A 268 -7.18 34.09 0.14
C PHE A 268 -6.41 35.03 -0.80
N PRO A 269 -6.43 36.35 -0.54
CA PRO A 269 -5.77 37.32 -1.42
C PRO A 269 -4.26 37.10 -1.43
N GLY A 270 -3.64 37.23 -2.61
CA GLY A 270 -2.20 37.04 -2.79
C GLY A 270 -1.74 35.58 -2.92
N VAL A 271 -2.65 34.61 -2.92
CA VAL A 271 -2.33 33.22 -3.25
C VAL A 271 -2.28 33.03 -4.76
N ALA A 272 -1.15 32.55 -5.27
CA ALA A 272 -0.96 32.18 -6.67
C ALA A 272 -0.67 30.67 -6.78
N VAL A 273 -1.64 29.89 -7.26
CA VAL A 273 -1.50 28.44 -7.37
C VAL A 273 -0.62 28.07 -8.57
N TYR A 274 0.39 27.25 -8.33
CA TYR A 274 1.21 26.67 -9.40
C TYR A 274 0.66 25.34 -9.87
N GLU A 275 0.45 24.40 -8.94
CA GLU A 275 0.06 23.05 -9.27
C GLU A 275 -0.72 22.38 -8.13
N HIS A 276 -1.71 21.57 -8.51
CA HIS A 276 -2.49 20.70 -7.63
C HIS A 276 -2.63 19.33 -8.29
N GLY A 277 -2.30 18.24 -7.58
CA GLY A 277 -2.42 16.91 -8.17
C GLY A 277 -1.97 15.73 -7.32
N TYR A 278 -2.54 14.56 -7.61
CA TYR A 278 -2.30 13.29 -6.91
C TYR A 278 -0.92 12.66 -7.14
N ALA A 279 -0.21 13.07 -8.19
CA ALA A 279 1.12 12.53 -8.51
C ALA A 279 2.25 13.22 -7.73
N ASN A 280 1.92 14.32 -7.05
CA ASN A 280 2.89 15.13 -6.34
C ASN A 280 3.08 14.66 -4.91
N ILE A 281 4.17 15.09 -4.28
CA ILE A 281 4.48 14.75 -2.88
C ILE A 281 3.46 15.42 -1.96
N TYR A 282 3.12 16.68 -2.26
CA TYR A 282 2.14 17.49 -1.54
C TYR A 282 0.92 17.78 -2.40
N ASP A 283 -0.21 18.06 -1.75
CA ASP A 283 -1.48 18.18 -2.45
C ASP A 283 -1.55 19.47 -3.30
N LEU A 284 -0.94 20.58 -2.83
CA LEU A 284 -0.96 21.89 -3.50
C LEU A 284 0.35 22.66 -3.31
N TYR A 285 0.86 23.23 -4.41
CA TYR A 285 2.01 24.14 -4.47
C TYR A 285 1.55 25.52 -4.92
N PHE A 286 1.97 26.56 -4.21
CA PHE A 286 1.53 27.93 -4.47
C PHE A 286 2.54 28.96 -3.98
N ALA A 287 2.50 30.17 -4.56
CA ALA A 287 3.16 31.35 -4.02
C ALA A 287 2.22 32.08 -3.07
N PHE A 288 2.76 32.55 -1.94
CA PHE A 288 2.06 33.46 -1.04
C PHE A 288 3.07 34.32 -0.29
N GLN A 289 2.82 35.64 -0.30
CA GLN A 289 3.80 36.65 0.16
C GLN A 289 5.14 36.46 -0.54
N ASP A 290 6.22 36.26 0.22
CA ASP A 290 7.59 36.35 -0.26
C ASP A 290 8.19 34.98 -0.62
N GLY A 291 7.37 33.93 -0.72
CA GLY A 291 7.89 32.60 -1.02
C GLY A 291 6.89 31.56 -1.47
N ASP A 292 7.46 30.45 -1.90
CA ASP A 292 6.73 29.25 -2.30
C ASP A 292 6.35 28.43 -1.06
N LYS A 293 5.13 27.91 -1.10
CA LYS A 293 4.44 27.26 0.01
C LYS A 293 3.76 25.98 -0.45
N VAL A 294 3.57 25.05 0.49
CA VAL A 294 2.80 23.84 0.23
C VAL A 294 1.66 23.64 1.23
N ILE A 295 0.56 23.08 0.73
CA ILE A 295 -0.64 22.72 1.50
C ILE A 295 -0.86 21.21 1.46
N GLU A 296 -1.30 20.68 2.61
CA GLU A 296 -1.95 19.39 2.74
C GLU A 296 -3.44 19.56 3.02
N PHE A 297 -4.31 18.86 2.29
CA PHE A 297 -5.74 18.81 2.60
C PHE A 297 -6.03 17.55 3.38
N LYS A 298 -6.71 17.64 4.51
CA LYS A 298 -7.10 16.44 5.25
C LYS A 298 -8.49 16.60 5.83
N GLN A 299 -9.29 15.54 5.74
CA GLN A 299 -10.58 15.55 6.42
C GLN A 299 -10.44 15.33 7.94
N ARG A 300 -9.44 14.56 8.38
CA ARG A 300 -9.16 14.29 9.80
C ARG A 300 -7.65 14.30 10.03
N ILE A 301 -7.23 14.74 11.23
CA ILE A 301 -5.81 14.85 11.54
C ILE A 301 -5.13 13.47 11.62
N ALA A 302 -5.88 12.44 12.00
CA ALA A 302 -5.34 11.09 12.10
C ALA A 302 -4.75 10.58 10.77
N SER A 303 -5.37 10.94 9.63
CA SER A 303 -4.86 10.59 8.30
C SER A 303 -3.53 11.29 8.02
N PHE A 304 -3.39 12.55 8.42
CA PHE A 304 -2.14 13.30 8.32
C PHE A 304 -1.01 12.64 9.13
N LEU A 305 -1.28 12.34 10.40
CA LEU A 305 -0.30 11.75 11.32
C LEU A 305 0.16 10.35 10.87
N LYS A 306 -0.73 9.59 10.21
CA LYS A 306 -0.37 8.31 9.60
C LYS A 306 0.62 8.49 8.45
N ASN A 307 0.40 9.48 7.58
CA ASN A 307 1.29 9.76 6.45
C ASN A 307 2.69 10.19 6.90
N LEU A 308 2.77 11.00 7.96
CA LEU A 308 4.04 11.38 8.58
C LEU A 308 4.77 10.18 9.19
N SER A 309 4.04 9.29 9.87
CA SER A 309 4.64 8.10 10.52
C SER A 309 5.15 7.07 9.51
N ALA A 310 4.60 7.07 8.29
CA ALA A 310 5.00 6.18 7.20
C ALA A 310 6.19 6.72 6.37
N ASN A 311 6.77 7.87 6.74
CA ASN A 311 7.79 8.60 5.96
C ASN A 311 7.35 8.93 4.53
N ASN A 312 6.04 9.06 4.27
CA ASN A 312 5.53 9.46 2.96
C ASN A 312 5.55 10.98 2.76
N LYS A 313 5.53 11.76 3.86
CA LYS A 313 5.54 13.23 3.86
C LYS A 313 6.49 13.74 4.94
N ASN A 314 7.17 14.84 4.67
CA ASN A 314 8.12 15.47 5.60
C ASN A 314 7.44 16.63 6.33
N TRP A 315 7.50 16.63 7.66
CA TRP A 315 6.94 17.71 8.49
C TRP A 315 7.54 19.07 8.13
N ASN A 316 8.85 19.11 7.93
CA ASN A 316 9.59 20.36 7.71
C ASN A 316 9.40 20.95 6.31
N GLU A 317 8.67 20.27 5.43
CA GLU A 317 8.36 20.76 4.10
C GLU A 317 6.93 21.30 4.00
N ILE A 318 6.06 21.03 4.97
CA ILE A 318 4.66 21.44 4.94
C ILE A 318 4.49 22.78 5.64
N ASP A 319 3.92 23.77 4.96
CA ASP A 319 3.63 25.08 5.56
C ASP A 319 2.21 25.12 6.15
N TYR A 320 1.23 24.55 5.44
CA TYR A 320 -0.18 24.64 5.81
C TYR A 320 -0.89 23.29 5.80
N LEU A 321 -1.80 23.11 6.74
CA LEU A 321 -2.76 22.02 6.78
C LEU A 321 -4.18 22.57 6.73
N VAL A 322 -4.92 22.20 5.69
CA VAL A 322 -6.31 22.64 5.50
C VAL A 322 -7.26 21.51 5.89
N MET A 323 -8.18 21.84 6.80
CA MET A 323 -9.22 20.93 7.27
C MET A 323 -10.57 21.64 7.29
N PHE A 324 -11.68 20.87 7.28
CA PHE A 324 -12.99 21.50 7.46
C PHE A 324 -13.15 22.12 8.86
N GLU A 325 -12.83 21.35 9.90
CA GLU A 325 -12.80 21.79 11.30
C GLU A 325 -11.92 20.85 12.12
N LEU A 326 -11.39 21.33 13.24
CA LEU A 326 -10.64 20.55 14.21
C LEU A 326 -11.52 20.15 15.39
N LYS A 327 -11.74 18.85 15.62
CA LYS A 327 -12.55 18.35 16.75
C LYS A 327 -11.69 17.94 17.94
N ASP A 328 -12.32 17.71 19.09
CA ASP A 328 -11.61 17.28 20.31
C ASP A 328 -10.87 15.95 20.14
N LYS A 329 -11.44 15.00 19.39
CA LYS A 329 -10.75 13.76 19.04
C LYS A 329 -9.47 14.04 18.24
N ASP A 330 -9.50 15.00 17.32
CA ASP A 330 -8.34 15.38 16.53
C ASP A 330 -7.26 16.01 17.45
N LYS A 331 -7.65 16.86 18.40
CA LYS A 331 -6.74 17.41 19.43
C LYS A 331 -6.10 16.32 20.30
N GLN A 332 -6.88 15.33 20.73
CA GLN A 332 -6.35 14.18 21.48
C GLN A 332 -5.33 13.38 20.67
N ASP A 333 -5.58 13.18 19.38
CA ASP A 333 -4.67 12.44 18.51
C ASP A 333 -3.35 13.20 18.26
N LEU A 334 -3.38 14.54 18.20
CA LEU A 334 -2.19 15.40 18.18
C LEU A 334 -1.38 15.28 19.49
N GLN A 335 -2.05 15.36 20.64
CA GLN A 335 -1.42 15.24 21.96
C GLN A 335 -0.71 13.89 22.14
N LYS A 336 -1.34 12.78 21.72
CA LYS A 336 -0.73 11.43 21.74
C LYS A 336 0.55 11.34 20.92
N LYS A 337 0.74 12.22 19.93
CA LYS A 337 1.93 12.31 19.10
C LYS A 337 2.91 13.40 19.54
N HIS A 338 2.70 13.96 20.74
CA HIS A 338 3.50 15.05 21.31
C HIS A 338 3.55 16.28 20.39
N ILE A 339 2.45 16.54 19.65
CA ILE A 339 2.29 17.75 18.86
C ILE A 339 1.54 18.77 19.71
N ILE A 340 2.15 19.93 19.92
CA ILE A 340 1.57 21.06 20.64
C ILE A 340 0.73 21.85 19.66
N ILE A 341 -0.44 22.29 20.11
CA ILE A 341 -1.36 23.11 19.33
C ILE A 341 -1.59 24.44 20.05
N GLU A 342 -1.35 25.54 19.35
CA GLU A 342 -1.59 26.89 19.87
C GLU A 342 -2.62 27.59 18.99
N SER A 343 -3.58 28.26 19.62
CA SER A 343 -4.54 29.09 18.87
C SER A 343 -3.87 30.36 18.41
N VAL A 344 -4.08 30.72 17.16
CA VAL A 344 -3.61 31.98 16.59
C VAL A 344 -4.79 32.79 16.07
N LYS A 345 -4.64 34.12 16.06
CA LYS A 345 -5.66 35.00 15.49
C LYS A 345 -5.64 34.86 13.96
N PRO A 346 -6.78 34.54 13.32
CA PRO A 346 -6.85 34.49 11.86
C PRO A 346 -6.61 35.87 11.25
N THR A 347 -5.69 35.95 10.29
CA THR A 347 -5.38 37.16 9.54
C THR A 347 -5.14 36.82 8.07
N ILE A 348 -5.18 37.80 7.19
CA ILE A 348 -4.81 37.56 5.78
C ILE A 348 -3.36 37.05 5.68
N ASN A 349 -2.46 37.58 6.51
CA ASN A 349 -1.02 37.27 6.47
C ASN A 349 -0.67 35.83 6.86
N ASN A 350 -1.59 35.09 7.49
CA ASN A 350 -1.40 33.68 7.80
C ASN A 350 -2.44 32.79 7.11
N LEU A 351 -3.01 33.26 5.98
CA LEU A 351 -4.08 32.56 5.25
C LEU A 351 -5.25 32.19 6.15
N HIS A 352 -5.54 33.05 7.13
CA HIS A 352 -6.59 32.86 8.11
C HIS A 352 -6.45 31.57 8.94
N ALA A 353 -5.22 31.10 9.15
CA ALA A 353 -4.94 29.98 10.04
C ALA A 353 -5.48 30.27 11.45
N THR A 354 -6.04 29.24 12.07
CA THR A 354 -6.66 29.30 13.41
C THR A 354 -5.77 28.65 14.47
N TYR A 355 -4.85 27.78 14.06
CA TYR A 355 -3.88 27.16 14.93
C TYR A 355 -2.48 27.09 14.31
N THR A 356 -1.47 27.01 15.16
CA THR A 356 -0.11 26.61 14.81
C THR A 356 0.21 25.29 15.49
N LEU A 357 0.79 24.35 14.74
CA LEU A 357 1.21 23.04 15.22
C LEU A 357 2.73 22.98 15.37
N TYR A 358 3.19 22.53 16.54
CA TYR A 358 4.60 22.36 16.87
C TYR A 358 4.92 20.91 17.18
N ARG A 359 6.04 20.42 16.66
CA ARG A 359 6.48 19.04 16.88
C ARG A 359 7.93 19.00 17.35
N GLY A 360 8.13 18.99 18.67
CA GLY A 360 9.43 18.74 19.30
C GLY A 360 10.61 19.45 18.61
N ASN A 361 11.55 18.66 18.10
CA ASN A 361 12.80 19.13 17.48
C ASN A 361 12.65 19.66 16.04
N ASP A 362 11.45 19.70 15.47
CA ASP A 362 11.25 20.21 14.12
C ASP A 362 11.41 21.73 14.09
N ILE A 363 12.15 22.23 13.10
CA ILE A 363 12.50 23.64 12.96
C ILE A 363 11.29 24.44 12.46
N ARG A 364 10.40 23.80 11.70
CA ARG A 364 9.22 24.44 11.11
C ARG A 364 7.92 24.04 11.80
N THR A 365 7.00 24.98 11.84
CA THR A 365 5.63 24.81 12.32
C THR A 365 4.67 24.68 11.15
N ILE A 366 3.53 24.05 11.39
CA ILE A 366 2.47 23.94 10.39
C ILE A 366 1.30 24.83 10.82
N GLN A 367 0.84 25.68 9.91
CA GLN A 367 -0.33 26.52 10.12
C GLN A 367 -1.60 25.76 9.73
N LEU A 368 -2.56 25.64 10.65
CA LEU A 368 -3.81 24.93 10.42
C LEU A 368 -4.92 25.91 10.06
N ILE A 369 -5.55 25.69 8.90
CA ILE A 369 -6.70 26.46 8.41
C ILE A 369 -7.96 25.61 8.56
N GLU A 370 -8.95 26.15 9.29
CA GLU A 370 -10.29 25.56 9.38
C GLU A 370 -11.24 26.23 8.39
N LEU A 371 -11.61 25.53 7.31
CA LEU A 371 -12.48 26.06 6.27
C LEU A 371 -13.84 26.52 6.80
N LYS A 372 -14.37 25.88 7.85
CA LYS A 372 -15.60 26.32 8.51
C LYS A 372 -15.54 27.79 8.92
N ASN A 373 -14.38 28.26 9.37
CA ASN A 373 -14.20 29.65 9.79
C ASN A 373 -14.01 30.59 8.60
N ILE A 374 -13.46 30.10 7.48
CA ILE A 374 -13.33 30.88 6.23
C ILE A 374 -14.71 31.13 5.60
N ILE A 375 -15.52 30.07 5.52
CA ILE A 375 -16.87 30.13 4.94
C ILE A 375 -17.76 31.06 5.78
N SER A 376 -17.57 31.15 7.09
CA SER A 376 -18.36 32.04 7.94
C SER A 376 -17.94 33.51 7.86
N MET A 377 -16.82 33.84 7.23
CA MET A 377 -16.41 35.24 7.02
C MET A 377 -17.35 35.91 6.03
N LYS A 378 -17.89 37.07 6.39
CA LYS A 378 -18.54 37.95 5.40
C LYS A 378 -17.48 38.47 4.43
N ILE A 379 -17.82 38.55 3.15
CA ILE A 379 -16.98 39.22 2.14
C ILE A 379 -17.09 40.73 2.38
#